data_AF-A0A9X3PH48-F1
#
_entry.id   AF-A0A9X3PH48-F1
#
_cell.length_a   1.000
_cell.length_b   1.000
_cell.length_c   1.000
_cell.angle_alpha   90.00
_cell.angle_beta   90.00
_cell.angle_gamma   90.00
#
_symmetry.space_group_name_H-M   'P 1'
#
loop_
_entity.id
_entity.type
_entity.pdbx_description
1 polymer ?
#
loop_
_entity_poly.entity_id
_entity_poly.type
_entity_poly.pdbx_seq_one_letter_code
_entity_poly.pdbx_strand_id
1 'polypeptide(L)'
;MTWWCRNSWGGSKFIERLAETASEAGARFCEVYLLDDRASIVRRFTERTRLAADPTHVDAGETLRDGEAGLTAYVDRIEELARLRPHATAIDCTPGDVEGTFRRLVGALDGE
;
A
#
# COMPACT_ATOMS: atom_id res chain seq x y z
N MET A 1 15.12 -14.33 17.38
CA MET A 1 14.82 -14.26 15.93
C MET A 1 13.87 -13.06 15.76
N THR A 2 14.42 -11.85 15.91
CA THR A 2 13.67 -10.64 16.31
C THR A 2 13.96 -9.45 15.40
N TRP A 3 14.51 -9.71 14.22
CA TRP A 3 15.05 -8.70 13.30
C TRP A 3 14.03 -8.17 12.28
N TRP A 4 12.88 -8.84 12.12
CA TRP A 4 11.94 -8.58 11.02
C TRP A 4 10.90 -7.47 11.29
N CYS A 5 10.59 -7.14 12.55
CA CYS A 5 9.56 -6.13 12.86
C CYS A 5 10.08 -4.70 13.02
N ARG A 6 11.40 -4.44 12.91
CA ARG A 6 11.92 -3.09 13.19
C ARG A 6 12.16 -2.24 11.94
N ASN A 7 12.24 -2.81 10.72
CA ASN A 7 12.77 -2.09 9.56
C ASN A 7 12.21 -2.44 8.15
N SER A 8 11.12 -3.20 7.97
CA SER A 8 10.79 -3.82 6.66
C SER A 8 9.55 -3.28 5.93
N TRP A 9 9.22 -2.01 6.08
CA TRP A 9 8.52 -1.28 5.01
C TRP A 9 9.41 -0.09 4.66
N GLY A 10 9.74 0.08 3.38
CA GLY A 10 10.56 1.18 2.91
C GLY A 10 10.02 2.52 3.41
N GLY A 11 10.63 3.04 4.47
CA GLY A 11 10.19 4.29 5.09
C GLY A 11 10.43 5.49 4.16
N SER A 12 9.99 6.67 4.57
CA SER A 12 10.21 7.95 3.85
C SER A 12 11.63 8.06 3.27
N LYS A 13 12.64 7.71 4.06
CA LYS A 13 14.06 7.72 3.66
C LYS A 13 14.42 6.77 2.51
N PHE A 14 13.76 5.61 2.42
CA PHE A 14 13.96 4.68 1.31
C PHE A 14 13.36 5.24 0.03
N ILE A 15 12.15 5.80 0.11
CA ILE A 15 11.47 6.43 -1.04
C ILE A 15 12.27 7.66 -1.50
N GLU A 16 12.77 8.47 -0.57
CA GLU A 16 13.68 9.59 -0.85
C GLU A 16 14.94 9.10 -1.57
N ARG A 17 15.55 8.00 -1.11
CA ARG A 17 16.75 7.45 -1.77
C ARG A 17 16.47 6.94 -3.18
N LEU A 18 15.29 6.36 -3.42
CA LEU A 18 14.88 5.97 -4.77
C LEU A 18 14.68 7.18 -5.68
N ALA A 19 14.08 8.26 -5.18
CA ALA A 19 13.92 9.51 -5.92
C ALA A 19 15.27 10.15 -6.26
N GLU A 20 16.21 10.20 -5.30
CA GLU A 20 17.59 10.64 -5.53
C GLU A 20 18.27 9.80 -6.62
N THR A 21 18.19 8.47 -6.51
CA THR A 21 18.82 7.55 -7.47
C THR A 21 18.25 7.73 -8.88
N ALA A 22 16.93 7.91 -9.00
CA ALA A 22 16.30 8.20 -10.29
C ALA A 22 16.81 9.52 -10.87
N SER A 23 16.90 10.58 -10.05
CA SER A 23 17.43 11.88 -10.45
C SER A 23 18.90 11.80 -10.89
N GLU A 24 19.75 11.06 -10.16
CA GLU A 24 21.16 10.83 -10.51
C GLU A 24 21.31 10.12 -11.87
N ALA A 25 20.36 9.22 -12.20
CA ALA A 25 20.32 8.50 -13.47
C ALA A 25 19.64 9.29 -14.60
N GLY A 26 19.13 10.50 -14.35
CA GLY A 26 18.34 11.26 -15.33
C GLY A 26 16.97 10.65 -15.63
N ALA A 27 16.45 9.81 -14.74
CA ALA A 27 15.14 9.19 -14.83
C ALA A 27 14.09 9.97 -14.03
N ARG A 28 12.83 9.88 -14.47
CA ARG A 28 11.69 10.41 -13.70
C ARG A 28 11.29 9.42 -12.61
N PHE A 29 11.16 9.91 -11.37
CA PHE A 29 10.59 9.14 -10.26
C PHE A 29 9.10 9.42 -10.13
N CYS A 30 8.27 8.38 -10.27
CA CYS A 30 6.82 8.48 -10.10
C CYS A 30 6.42 7.75 -8.83
N GLU A 31 5.99 8.50 -7.81
CA GLU A 31 5.47 7.93 -6.57
C GLU A 31 3.95 7.75 -6.68
N VAL A 32 3.46 6.52 -6.55
CA VAL A 32 2.04 6.19 -6.73
C VAL A 32 1.50 5.43 -5.52
N TYR A 33 0.38 5.91 -4.98
CA TYR A 33 -0.39 5.26 -3.92
C TYR A 33 -1.67 4.66 -4.49
N LEU A 34 -1.85 3.35 -4.33
CA LEU A 34 -3.09 2.67 -4.65
C LEU A 34 -3.99 2.68 -3.41
N LEU A 35 -5.06 3.45 -3.48
CA LEU A 35 -6.02 3.61 -2.38
C LEU A 35 -7.28 2.80 -2.68
N ASP A 36 -7.86 2.21 -1.65
CA ASP A 36 -9.19 1.60 -1.72
C ASP A 36 -10.00 2.17 -0.55
N ASP A 37 -11.32 2.09 -0.65
CA ASP A 37 -12.16 2.58 0.43
C ASP A 37 -11.99 1.70 1.68
N ARG A 38 -12.01 2.34 2.85
CA ARG A 38 -11.80 1.67 4.14
C ARG A 38 -12.74 0.50 4.34
N ALA A 39 -14.01 0.64 3.96
CA ALA A 39 -15.00 -0.41 4.15
C ALA A 39 -14.70 -1.64 3.28
N SER A 40 -14.24 -1.42 2.04
CA SER A 40 -13.77 -2.48 1.14
C SER A 40 -12.51 -3.16 1.67
N ILE A 41 -11.54 -2.41 2.21
CA ILE A 41 -10.33 -2.98 2.81
C ILE A 41 -10.67 -3.90 3.98
N VAL A 42 -11.52 -3.43 4.92
CA VAL A 42 -11.95 -4.21 6.08
C VAL A 42 -12.73 -5.45 5.65
N ARG A 43 -13.72 -5.29 4.75
CA ARG A 43 -14.51 -6.41 4.24
C ARG A 43 -13.63 -7.48 3.61
N ARG A 44 -12.69 -7.11 2.73
CA ARG A 44 -11.79 -8.06 2.06
C ARG A 44 -10.82 -8.73 3.03
N PHE A 45 -10.37 -8.03 4.06
CA PHE A 45 -9.58 -8.63 5.11
C PHE A 45 -10.38 -9.68 5.88
N THR A 46 -11.63 -9.37 6.25
CA THR A 46 -12.53 -10.33 6.90
C THR A 46 -12.82 -11.53 5.99
N GLU A 47 -13.12 -11.29 4.71
CA GLU A 47 -13.36 -12.35 3.72
C GLU A 47 -12.13 -13.24 3.53
N ARG A 48 -10.93 -12.66 3.35
CA ARG A 48 -9.67 -13.42 3.26
C ARG A 48 -9.37 -14.20 4.52
N THR A 49 -9.57 -13.61 5.70
CA THR A 49 -9.34 -14.29 6.99
C THR A 49 -10.33 -15.46 7.18
N ARG A 50 -11.58 -15.31 6.74
CA ARG A 50 -12.59 -16.40 6.75
C ARG A 50 -12.24 -17.52 5.77
N LEU A 51 -11.71 -17.18 4.60
CA LEU A 51 -11.27 -18.14 3.58
C LEU A 51 -9.92 -18.78 3.92
N ALA A 52 -9.10 -18.12 4.74
CA ALA A 52 -7.81 -18.58 5.24
C ALA A 52 -7.90 -19.66 6.34
N ALA A 53 -9.02 -20.39 6.43
CA ALA A 53 -9.13 -21.62 7.22
C ALA A 53 -8.21 -22.75 6.68
N ASP A 54 -7.55 -22.53 5.54
CA ASP A 54 -6.42 -23.33 5.09
C ASP A 54 -5.14 -22.96 5.90
N PRO A 55 -4.51 -23.92 6.60
CA PRO A 55 -3.38 -23.67 7.50
C PRO A 55 -2.15 -23.03 6.83
N THR A 56 -2.12 -22.94 5.49
CA THR A 56 -1.06 -22.28 4.72
C THR A 56 -1.20 -20.75 4.66
N HIS A 57 -2.29 -20.17 5.19
CA HIS A 57 -2.55 -18.71 5.19
C HIS A 57 -2.51 -18.04 6.58
N VAL A 58 -2.12 -18.80 7.61
CA VAL A 58 -2.07 -18.35 9.02
C VAL A 58 -1.05 -17.22 9.24
N ASP A 59 -0.01 -17.13 8.40
CA ASP A 59 1.10 -16.19 8.56
C ASP A 59 0.69 -14.71 8.34
N ALA A 60 -0.33 -14.45 7.52
CA ALA A 60 -0.90 -13.10 7.36
C ALA A 60 -1.80 -12.70 8.53
N GLY A 61 -2.41 -13.67 9.23
CA GLY A 61 -3.23 -13.43 10.42
C GLY A 61 -2.40 -13.06 11.64
N GLU A 62 -1.19 -13.61 11.79
CA GLU A 62 -0.30 -13.30 12.93
C GLU A 62 0.26 -11.87 12.92
N THR A 63 0.30 -11.22 11.75
CA THR A 63 0.73 -9.81 11.62
C THR A 63 -0.31 -8.85 12.22
N LEU A 64 -1.57 -9.28 12.35
CA LEU A 64 -2.65 -8.52 12.98
C LEU A 64 -3.13 -9.26 14.23
N ARG A 65 -2.27 -9.32 15.26
CA ARG A 65 -2.68 -9.82 16.59
C ARG A 65 -3.93 -9.11 17.14
N ASP A 66 -4.20 -7.88 16.67
CA ASP A 66 -5.34 -7.05 17.05
C ASP A 66 -6.50 -7.08 16.01
N GLY A 67 -6.42 -7.93 14.99
CA GLY A 67 -7.46 -8.10 13.97
C GLY A 67 -7.82 -6.81 13.22
N GLU A 68 -9.11 -6.46 13.20
CA GLU A 68 -9.64 -5.27 12.52
C GLU A 68 -9.07 -3.94 13.07
N ALA A 69 -8.75 -3.88 14.37
CA ALA A 69 -8.17 -2.68 14.98
C ALA A 69 -6.74 -2.43 14.45
N GLY A 70 -5.95 -3.50 14.28
CA GLY A 70 -4.62 -3.39 13.67
C GLY A 70 -4.69 -3.00 12.20
N LEU A 71 -5.69 -3.49 11.45
CA LEU A 71 -5.91 -3.11 10.06
C LEU A 71 -6.30 -1.65 9.93
N THR A 72 -7.18 -1.18 10.81
CA THR A 72 -7.58 0.23 10.90
C THR A 72 -6.36 1.12 11.16
N ALA A 73 -5.53 0.79 12.15
CA ALA A 73 -4.31 1.54 12.44
C ALA A 73 -3.31 1.53 11.27
N TYR A 74 -3.28 0.44 10.50
CA TYR A 74 -2.44 0.35 9.31
C TYR A 74 -2.97 1.24 8.16
N VAL A 75 -4.28 1.25 7.92
CA VAL A 75 -4.92 2.15 6.96
C VAL A 75 -4.69 3.61 7.35
N ASP A 76 -4.88 3.97 8.62
CA ASP A 76 -4.62 5.32 9.13
C ASP A 76 -3.18 5.77 8.86
N ARG A 77 -2.22 4.85 8.99
CA ARG A 77 -0.80 5.12 8.74
C ARG A 77 -0.50 5.36 7.25
N ILE A 78 -1.14 4.62 6.36
CA ILE A 78 -1.00 4.82 4.91
C ILE A 78 -1.62 6.16 4.50
N GLU A 79 -2.82 6.46 5.00
CA GLU A 79 -3.47 7.76 4.75
C GLU A 79 -2.61 8.93 5.23
N GLU A 80 -1.99 8.81 6.42
CA GLU A 80 -1.07 9.82 6.92
C GLU A 80 0.20 9.94 6.07
N LEU A 81 0.79 8.82 5.65
CA LEU A 81 1.96 8.84 4.77
C LEU A 81 1.64 9.51 3.42
N ALA A 82 0.48 9.23 2.84
CA ALA A 82 0.03 9.87 1.61
C ALA A 82 -0.15 11.39 1.79
N ARG A 83 -0.71 11.84 2.92
CA ARG A 83 -0.84 13.28 3.24
C ARG A 83 0.52 13.99 3.32
N LEU A 84 1.53 13.33 3.86
CA LEU A 84 2.88 13.91 4.02
C LEU A 84 3.66 13.98 2.71
N ARG A 85 3.14 13.42 1.61
CA ARG A 85 3.85 13.30 0.33
C ARG A 85 3.01 13.85 -0.82
N PRO A 86 2.83 15.18 -0.88
CA PRO A 86 1.94 15.83 -1.85
C PRO A 86 2.36 15.66 -3.32
N HIS A 87 3.60 15.24 -3.57
CA HIS A 87 4.11 14.94 -4.91
C HIS A 87 3.72 13.54 -5.40
N ALA A 88 3.16 12.71 -4.53
CA ALA A 88 2.74 11.38 -4.90
C ALA A 88 1.32 11.39 -5.48
N THR A 89 1.12 10.56 -6.50
CA THR A 89 -0.16 10.40 -7.16
C THR A 89 -0.98 9.36 -6.42
N ALA A 90 -2.12 9.75 -5.86
CA ALA A 90 -3.10 8.82 -5.33
C ALA A 90 -4.03 8.32 -6.44
N ILE A 91 -4.22 7.01 -6.52
CA ILE A 91 -5.10 6.35 -7.48
C ILE A 91 -6.11 5.51 -6.71
N ASP A 92 -7.38 5.85 -6.86
CA ASP A 92 -8.46 5.03 -6.36
C ASP A 92 -8.55 3.72 -7.14
N CYS A 93 -8.57 2.62 -6.41
CA CYS A 93 -8.66 1.27 -6.92
C CYS A 93 -10.06 0.74 -6.63
N THR A 94 -10.65 0.08 -7.62
CA THR A 94 -11.94 -0.61 -7.42
C THR A 94 -11.69 -2.11 -7.43
N PRO A 95 -12.12 -2.85 -6.38
CA PRO A 95 -11.92 -4.29 -6.33
C PRO A 95 -12.49 -5.01 -7.56
N GLY A 96 -11.67 -5.85 -8.20
CA GLY A 96 -12.05 -6.59 -9.41
C GLY A 96 -11.91 -5.80 -10.71
N ASP A 97 -11.71 -4.48 -10.66
CA ASP A 97 -11.49 -3.63 -11.83
C ASP A 97 -10.00 -3.32 -12.03
N VAL A 98 -9.24 -4.37 -12.38
CA VAL A 98 -7.81 -4.26 -12.66
C VAL A 98 -7.57 -3.33 -13.86
N GLU A 99 -8.36 -3.48 -14.92
CA GLU A 99 -8.22 -2.73 -16.15
C GLU A 99 -8.54 -1.24 -15.96
N GLY A 100 -9.61 -0.91 -15.21
CA GLY A 100 -9.92 0.47 -14.86
C GLY A 100 -8.84 1.11 -13.99
N THR A 101 -8.31 0.38 -13.01
CA THR A 101 -7.19 0.84 -12.19
C THR A 101 -5.93 1.08 -13.04
N PHE A 102 -5.63 0.18 -13.97
CA PHE A 102 -4.50 0.32 -14.88
C PHE A 102 -4.64 1.53 -15.80
N ARG A 103 -5.84 1.77 -16.36
CA ARG A 103 -6.11 2.98 -17.15
C ARG A 103 -5.94 4.28 -16.35
N ARG A 104 -6.36 4.31 -15.09
CA ARG A 104 -6.13 5.46 -14.20
C ARG A 104 -4.63 5.67 -13.95
N LEU A 105 -3.88 4.59 -13.76
CA LEU A 105 -2.42 4.64 -13.61
C LEU A 105 -1.73 5.21 -14.85
N VAL A 106 -2.02 4.67 -16.02
CA VAL A 106 -1.45 5.17 -17.29
C VAL A 106 -1.79 6.64 -17.48
N GLY A 107 -3.06 7.01 -17.30
CA GLY A 107 -3.49 8.41 -17.42
C GLY A 107 -2.77 9.35 -16.45
N ALA A 108 -2.45 8.90 -15.24
CA ALA A 108 -1.70 9.70 -14.28
C ALA A 108 -0.20 9.80 -14.59
N LEU A 109 0.39 8.79 -15.22
CA LEU A 109 1.79 8.79 -15.62
C LEU A 109 2.04 9.59 -16.92
N ASP A 110 1.06 9.64 -17.82
CA ASP A 110 1.14 10.30 -19.12
C ASP A 110 0.69 11.78 -19.08
N GLY A 111 0.04 12.23 -18.00
CA GLY A 111 -0.63 13.53 -17.88
C GLY A 111 0.23 14.71 -17.37
N GLU A 112 1.55 14.68 -17.52
CA GLU A 112 2.44 15.84 -17.23
C GLU A 112 2.70 16.69 -18.48
#